data_AF-A0A812QHD4-F1
#
_entry.id   AF-A0A812QHD4-F1
#
_cell.length_a   1.000
_cell.length_b   1.000
_cell.length_c   1.000
_cell.angle_alpha   90.00
_cell.angle_beta   90.00
_cell.angle_gamma   90.00
#
_symmetry.space_group_name_H-M   'P 1'
#
loop_
_entity.id
_entity.type
_entity.pdbx_description
1 polymer ?
#
loop_
_entity_poly.entity_id
_entity_poly.type
_entity_poly.pdbx_seq_one_letter_code
_entity_poly.pdbx_strand_id
1 'polypeptide(L)'
;MDLHDCITTGTLEELHAALNNGADVNASGRNGVTPLMAAIAAKDLDKMRLLLERGADPELTDDFNGAALRHAVDEDFVDGATQKSGRDLMLEMGKNPTVTPAISDVQSVAVLQLFLAAGDNIRLAPREVMRSYVGLENGGDFQASAKDYEENRSPRFGSANPDPMDNPFWDDMIRLGGSAYSARKHFDDTDALDSAVWCFDRFGTSVTPLPEGRFVQIGGEHEDFYDPDFCIYNDVVIHDGQGGFQILGYPRDVFPPTDFHTATLVEDAIFIVGCLGYTDQRMAGSTPVFRLAVDSWKIEP
;
A
#
# COMPACT_ATOMS: atom_id res chain seq x y z
N MET A 1 -17.42 39.73 -6.41
CA MET A 1 -16.47 38.86 -7.12
C MET A 1 -16.85 37.45 -6.72
N ASP A 2 -17.05 36.58 -7.69
CA ASP A 2 -17.41 35.18 -7.41
C ASP A 2 -16.19 34.44 -6.82
N LEU A 3 -16.43 33.40 -6.03
CA LEU A 3 -15.34 32.65 -5.38
C LEU A 3 -14.44 31.97 -6.43
N HIS A 4 -15.02 31.50 -7.54
CA HIS A 4 -14.27 30.97 -8.68
C HIS A 4 -13.43 32.03 -9.40
N ASP A 5 -13.90 33.28 -9.47
CA ASP A 5 -13.12 34.40 -10.05
C ASP A 5 -11.92 34.72 -9.15
N CYS A 6 -12.09 34.70 -7.83
CA CYS A 6 -11.00 34.87 -6.86
C CYS A 6 -9.93 33.78 -6.99
N ILE A 7 -10.32 32.57 -7.38
CA ILE A 7 -9.39 31.46 -7.54
C ILE A 7 -8.63 31.55 -8.85
N THR A 8 -9.34 31.80 -9.94
CA THR A 8 -8.76 31.80 -11.30
C THR A 8 -7.97 33.06 -11.61
N THR A 9 -8.34 34.20 -11.05
CA THR A 9 -7.76 35.51 -11.41
C THR A 9 -7.41 36.40 -10.23
N GLY A 10 -7.85 36.06 -9.01
CA GLY A 10 -7.64 36.86 -7.81
C GLY A 10 -6.42 36.46 -6.98
N THR A 11 -6.07 37.30 -6.02
CA THR A 11 -5.00 37.04 -5.04
C THR A 11 -5.48 36.16 -3.90
N LEU A 12 -4.54 35.60 -3.13
CA LEU A 12 -4.85 34.84 -1.92
C LEU A 12 -5.62 35.69 -0.90
N GLU A 13 -5.29 36.98 -0.76
CA GLU A 13 -5.99 37.93 0.11
C GLU A 13 -7.42 38.18 -0.35
N GLU A 14 -7.67 38.25 -1.66
CA GLU A 14 -9.01 38.40 -2.22
C GLU A 14 -9.87 37.15 -1.96
N LEU A 15 -9.30 35.96 -2.13
CA LEU A 15 -9.95 34.70 -1.76
C LEU A 15 -10.26 34.66 -0.25
N HIS A 16 -9.29 35.04 0.58
CA HIS A 16 -9.45 35.09 2.04
C HIS A 16 -10.53 36.08 2.46
N ALA A 17 -10.60 37.25 1.82
CA ALA A 17 -11.64 38.25 2.06
C ALA A 17 -13.02 37.75 1.61
N ALA A 18 -13.11 37.08 0.46
CA ALA A 18 -14.36 36.49 -0.04
C ALA A 18 -14.90 35.44 0.94
N LEU A 19 -14.06 34.52 1.40
CA LEU A 19 -14.44 33.49 2.37
C LEU A 19 -14.84 34.11 3.73
N ASN A 20 -14.16 35.16 4.17
CA ASN A 20 -14.53 35.89 5.41
C ASN A 20 -15.87 36.64 5.29
N ASN A 21 -16.24 37.06 4.08
CA ASN A 21 -17.52 37.70 3.80
C ASN A 21 -18.66 36.69 3.58
N GLY A 22 -18.43 35.40 3.86
CA GLY A 22 -19.44 34.35 3.82
C GLY A 22 -19.63 33.72 2.45
N ALA A 23 -18.64 33.81 1.55
CA ALA A 23 -18.65 33.01 0.33
C ALA A 23 -18.69 31.51 0.68
N ASP A 24 -19.51 30.76 -0.04
CA ASP A 24 -19.63 29.32 0.14
C ASP A 24 -18.38 28.61 -0.40
N VAL A 25 -17.58 28.03 0.49
CA VAL A 25 -16.34 27.31 0.17
C VAL A 25 -16.57 26.11 -0.76
N ASN A 26 -17.81 25.59 -0.81
CA ASN A 26 -18.23 24.47 -1.63
C ASN A 26 -19.16 24.91 -2.78
N ALA A 27 -19.16 26.20 -3.12
CA ALA A 27 -20.01 26.73 -4.18
C ALA A 27 -19.87 25.91 -5.47
N SER A 28 -20.99 25.47 -6.02
CA SER A 28 -20.97 24.83 -7.33
C SER A 28 -20.84 25.89 -8.42
N GLY A 29 -19.68 25.90 -9.09
CA GLY A 29 -19.44 26.75 -10.25
C GLY A 29 -20.04 26.20 -11.54
N ARG A 30 -19.48 26.60 -12.68
CA ARG A 30 -19.87 26.06 -13.98
C ARG A 30 -19.49 24.56 -14.05
N ASN A 31 -20.41 23.72 -14.52
CA ASN A 31 -20.28 22.27 -14.63
C ASN A 31 -20.06 21.54 -13.29
N GLY A 32 -20.57 22.05 -12.17
CA GLY A 32 -20.37 21.40 -10.87
C GLY A 32 -18.97 21.59 -10.27
N VAL A 33 -18.09 22.34 -10.94
CA VAL A 33 -16.70 22.57 -10.47
C VAL A 33 -16.72 23.33 -9.15
N THR A 34 -16.12 22.76 -8.11
CA THR A 34 -15.97 23.42 -6.81
C THR A 34 -14.77 24.37 -6.80
N PRO A 35 -14.72 25.31 -5.84
CA PRO A 35 -13.54 26.13 -5.57
C PRO A 35 -12.27 25.28 -5.44
N LEU A 36 -12.34 24.16 -4.73
CA LEU A 36 -11.19 23.27 -4.53
C LEU A 36 -10.73 22.64 -5.86
N MET A 37 -11.65 22.19 -6.72
CA MET A 37 -11.31 21.72 -8.06
C MET A 37 -10.66 22.80 -8.92
N ALA A 38 -11.19 24.03 -8.87
CA ALA A 38 -10.63 25.15 -9.62
C ALA A 38 -9.21 25.51 -9.14
N ALA A 39 -8.94 25.41 -7.84
CA ALA A 39 -7.61 25.65 -7.28
C ALA A 39 -6.61 24.55 -7.66
N ILE A 40 -7.05 23.29 -7.71
CA ILE A 40 -6.27 22.16 -8.24
C ILE A 40 -5.92 22.37 -9.71
N ALA A 41 -6.91 22.71 -10.55
CA ALA A 41 -6.71 22.97 -11.97
C ALA A 41 -5.79 24.19 -12.20
N ALA A 42 -5.85 25.20 -11.33
CA ALA A 42 -4.97 26.36 -11.36
C ALA A 42 -3.56 26.09 -10.79
N LYS A 43 -3.33 24.92 -10.19
CA LYS A 43 -2.08 24.51 -9.53
C LYS A 43 -1.64 25.48 -8.42
N ASP A 44 -2.61 26.06 -7.70
CA ASP A 44 -2.39 27.11 -6.70
C ASP A 44 -2.55 26.55 -5.28
N LEU A 45 -1.43 26.09 -4.72
CA LEU A 45 -1.39 25.39 -3.43
C LEU A 45 -1.82 26.25 -2.25
N ASP A 46 -1.47 27.53 -2.26
CA ASP A 46 -1.84 28.44 -1.17
C ASP A 46 -3.36 28.60 -1.12
N LYS A 47 -4.01 28.67 -2.29
CA LYS A 47 -5.47 28.69 -2.38
C LYS A 47 -6.10 27.33 -2.03
N MET A 48 -5.50 26.21 -2.44
CA MET A 48 -5.94 24.88 -2.03
C MET A 48 -5.92 24.73 -0.50
N ARG A 49 -4.82 25.14 0.14
CA ARG A 49 -4.67 25.15 1.61
C ARG A 49 -5.77 25.96 2.26
N LEU A 50 -5.94 27.20 1.81
CA LEU A 50 -6.95 28.11 2.37
C LEU A 50 -8.37 27.55 2.21
N LEU A 51 -8.71 26.95 1.07
CA LEU A 51 -10.04 26.37 0.85
C LEU A 51 -10.29 25.16 1.76
N LEU A 52 -9.32 24.27 1.88
CA LEU A 52 -9.40 23.10 2.77
C LEU A 52 -9.51 23.53 4.24
N GLU A 53 -8.72 24.52 4.69
CA GLU A 53 -8.82 25.12 6.03
C GLU A 53 -10.21 25.69 6.34
N ARG A 54 -10.92 26.15 5.29
CA ARG A 54 -12.29 26.68 5.40
C ARG A 54 -13.37 25.61 5.23
N GLY A 55 -13.01 24.33 5.13
CA GLY A 55 -13.94 23.21 5.08
C GLY A 55 -14.41 22.85 3.68
N ALA A 56 -13.60 23.13 2.64
CA ALA A 56 -13.85 22.61 1.31
C ALA A 56 -13.95 21.07 1.33
N ASP A 57 -14.93 20.53 0.62
CA ASP A 57 -15.20 19.10 0.53
C ASP A 57 -14.52 18.52 -0.71
N PRO A 58 -13.45 17.70 -0.55
CA PRO A 58 -12.73 17.08 -1.68
C PRO A 58 -13.56 16.02 -2.41
N GLU A 59 -14.68 15.59 -1.81
CA GLU A 59 -15.55 14.52 -2.30
C GLU A 59 -16.67 14.98 -3.20
N LEU A 60 -16.89 16.29 -3.27
CA LEU A 60 -17.80 16.83 -4.25
C LEU A 60 -17.29 16.47 -5.64
N THR A 61 -18.23 16.09 -6.49
CA THR A 61 -17.97 15.75 -7.89
C THR A 61 -18.52 16.84 -8.79
N ASP A 62 -17.79 17.13 -9.86
CA ASP A 62 -18.32 17.91 -10.96
C ASP A 62 -19.44 17.14 -11.71
N ASP A 63 -20.08 17.81 -12.68
CA ASP A 63 -21.16 17.21 -13.48
C ASP A 63 -20.68 16.05 -14.38
N PHE A 64 -19.37 15.82 -14.46
CA PHE A 64 -18.73 14.70 -15.16
C PHE A 64 -18.29 13.58 -14.20
N ASN A 65 -18.81 13.59 -12.97
CA ASN A 65 -18.44 12.72 -11.86
C ASN A 65 -16.97 12.84 -11.43
N GLY A 66 -16.21 13.85 -11.86
CA GLY A 66 -14.84 14.09 -11.42
C GLY A 66 -14.80 14.67 -10.02
N ALA A 67 -14.34 13.89 -9.04
CA ALA A 67 -14.04 14.42 -7.70
C ALA A 67 -12.80 15.33 -7.76
N ALA A 68 -12.68 16.28 -6.83
CA ALA A 68 -11.50 17.14 -6.72
C ALA A 68 -10.20 16.31 -6.66
N LEU A 69 -10.27 15.16 -5.98
CA LEU A 69 -9.18 14.20 -5.84
C LEU A 69 -8.70 13.59 -7.17
N ARG A 70 -9.60 13.38 -8.15
CA ARG A 70 -9.25 12.83 -9.47
C ARG A 70 -8.53 13.86 -10.35
N HIS A 71 -8.96 15.12 -10.30
CA HIS A 71 -8.27 16.23 -10.98
C HIS A 71 -6.85 16.46 -10.43
N ALA A 72 -6.61 16.20 -9.14
CA ALA A 72 -5.28 16.35 -8.54
C ALA A 72 -4.30 15.23 -8.94
N VAL A 73 -4.82 14.05 -9.32
CA VAL A 73 -4.02 12.90 -9.78
C VAL A 73 -3.62 13.06 -11.25
N ASP A 74 -4.49 13.60 -12.09
CA ASP A 74 -4.23 13.76 -13.54
C ASP A 74 -3.20 14.87 -13.87
N GLU A 75 -2.93 15.81 -12.97
CA GLU A 75 -2.22 17.07 -13.28
C GLU A 75 -0.75 17.17 -12.81
N ASP A 76 -0.21 16.10 -12.20
CA ASP A 76 1.21 15.89 -11.79
C ASP A 76 1.99 17.19 -11.45
N PHE A 77 1.82 17.74 -10.24
CA PHE A 77 2.40 19.05 -9.87
C PHE A 77 3.13 19.10 -8.52
N VAL A 78 4.25 19.84 -8.50
CA VAL A 78 5.13 20.09 -7.34
C VAL A 78 5.43 21.59 -7.22
N ASP A 79 5.26 22.17 -6.02
CA ASP A 79 5.70 23.54 -5.69
C ASP A 79 7.22 23.70 -5.81
N GLY A 80 7.68 24.68 -6.57
CA GLY A 80 9.10 25.00 -6.68
C GLY A 80 9.74 25.53 -5.39
N ALA A 81 8.96 26.15 -4.49
CA ALA A 81 9.47 26.77 -3.27
C ALA A 81 9.39 25.85 -2.04
N THR A 82 8.31 25.07 -1.91
CA THR A 82 8.08 24.20 -0.75
C THR A 82 8.29 22.71 -1.03
N GLN A 83 8.50 22.32 -2.29
CA GLN A 83 8.52 20.93 -2.75
C GLN A 83 7.24 20.14 -2.42
N LYS A 84 6.13 20.82 -2.10
CA LYS A 84 4.84 20.19 -1.77
C LYS A 84 3.93 20.10 -2.98
N SER A 85 3.21 19.00 -3.15
CA SER A 85 2.25 18.76 -4.23
C SER A 85 0.83 19.20 -3.85
N GLY A 86 -0.07 19.36 -4.84
CA GLY A 86 -1.51 19.58 -4.57
C GLY A 86 -2.14 18.44 -3.77
N ARG A 87 -1.57 17.25 -3.96
CA ARG A 87 -1.80 16.06 -3.17
C ARG A 87 -1.46 16.28 -1.69
N ASP A 88 -0.28 16.80 -1.37
CA ASP A 88 0.24 16.94 0.00
C ASP A 88 -0.67 17.77 0.93
N LEU A 89 -1.48 18.67 0.36
CA LEU A 89 -2.40 19.54 1.08
C LEU A 89 -3.75 18.89 1.40
N MET A 90 -4.31 18.08 0.48
CA MET A 90 -5.53 17.29 0.74
C MET A 90 -5.35 16.35 1.94
N LEU A 91 -4.10 15.98 2.18
CA LEU A 91 -3.72 14.87 3.02
C LEU A 91 -3.49 15.27 4.49
N GLU A 92 -3.43 16.58 4.80
CA GLU A 92 -3.46 17.09 6.18
C GLU A 92 -4.88 17.01 6.81
N MET A 93 -5.96 16.83 6.03
CA MET A 93 -7.33 17.12 6.49
C MET A 93 -8.35 15.94 6.45
N GLY A 94 -7.90 14.72 6.16
CA GLY A 94 -8.57 13.47 6.57
C GLY A 94 -10.01 13.22 6.08
N LYS A 95 -10.28 13.32 4.77
CA LYS A 95 -11.57 12.90 4.17
C LYS A 95 -11.36 11.98 2.95
N ASN A 96 -12.29 11.02 2.79
CA ASN A 96 -12.26 9.90 1.85
C ASN A 96 -13.64 9.71 1.16
N PRO A 97 -13.74 9.52 -0.19
CA PRO A 97 -14.97 9.15 -0.89
C PRO A 97 -14.96 7.73 -1.48
N THR A 98 -16.16 7.23 -1.74
CA THR A 98 -16.44 6.01 -2.51
C THR A 98 -16.54 6.24 -4.02
N VAL A 99 -15.76 5.47 -4.81
CA VAL A 99 -16.06 4.62 -5.99
C VAL A 99 -14.71 4.38 -6.66
N THR A 100 -14.18 3.14 -6.52
CA THR A 100 -12.75 2.79 -6.56
C THR A 100 -11.94 3.62 -5.55
N PRO A 101 -11.42 3.03 -4.47
CA PRO A 101 -10.74 3.80 -3.44
C PRO A 101 -9.50 4.42 -4.06
N ALA A 102 -9.37 5.74 -4.03
CA ALA A 102 -8.34 6.46 -4.80
C ALA A 102 -6.90 6.06 -4.46
N ILE A 103 -6.70 5.36 -3.33
CA ILE A 103 -5.44 4.67 -3.02
C ILE A 103 -5.01 3.69 -4.13
N SER A 104 -5.95 3.13 -4.92
CA SER A 104 -5.69 2.18 -6.01
C SER A 104 -5.09 2.78 -7.27
N ASP A 105 -5.14 4.10 -7.44
CA ASP A 105 -4.57 4.80 -8.59
C ASP A 105 -3.33 5.62 -8.18
N VAL A 106 -2.86 5.47 -6.94
CA VAL A 106 -1.70 6.18 -6.40
C VAL A 106 -0.43 5.76 -7.14
N GLN A 107 0.32 6.75 -7.65
CA GLN A 107 1.62 6.52 -8.31
C GLN A 107 2.84 6.99 -7.49
N SER A 108 2.64 7.54 -6.29
CA SER A 108 3.73 8.09 -5.45
C SER A 108 3.61 7.61 -4.01
N VAL A 109 4.75 7.24 -3.41
CA VAL A 109 4.86 6.82 -2.00
C VAL A 109 4.43 7.92 -1.05
N ALA A 110 4.83 9.17 -1.33
CA ALA A 110 4.48 10.32 -0.50
C ALA A 110 2.97 10.41 -0.31
N VAL A 111 2.21 9.99 -1.31
CA VAL A 111 0.77 10.07 -1.23
C VAL A 111 0.16 8.79 -0.73
N LEU A 112 0.72 7.64 -1.04
CA LEU A 112 0.30 6.42 -0.36
C LEU A 112 0.32 6.63 1.17
N GLN A 113 1.43 7.15 1.72
CA GLN A 113 1.56 7.51 3.14
C GLN A 113 0.41 8.36 3.68
N LEU A 114 -0.02 9.28 2.86
CA LEU A 114 -1.01 10.25 3.22
C LEU A 114 -2.45 9.70 3.14
N PHE A 115 -2.74 8.78 2.21
CA PHE A 115 -3.96 7.97 2.24
C PHE A 115 -3.99 7.08 3.49
N LEU A 116 -2.86 6.45 3.83
CA LEU A 116 -2.74 5.64 5.04
C LEU A 116 -2.96 6.45 6.32
N ALA A 117 -2.47 7.70 6.37
CA ALA A 117 -2.73 8.63 7.47
C ALA A 117 -4.22 8.99 7.61
N ALA A 118 -4.96 9.01 6.50
CA ALA A 118 -6.42 9.20 6.49
C ALA A 118 -7.21 7.93 6.86
N GLY A 119 -6.52 6.81 7.16
CA GLY A 119 -7.12 5.55 7.57
C GLY A 119 -7.52 4.63 6.41
N ASP A 120 -7.02 4.89 5.19
CA ASP A 120 -7.28 4.01 4.06
C ASP A 120 -6.59 2.65 4.17
N ASN A 121 -7.16 1.68 3.46
CA ASN A 121 -6.67 0.31 3.46
C ASN A 121 -5.50 0.15 2.48
N ILE A 122 -4.29 0.02 3.03
CA ILE A 122 -3.03 -0.20 2.32
C ILE A 122 -3.08 -1.29 1.24
N ARG A 123 -3.92 -2.31 1.40
CA ARG A 123 -4.05 -3.43 0.46
C ARG A 123 -4.58 -3.04 -0.90
N LEU A 124 -5.23 -1.89 -0.97
CA LEU A 124 -5.84 -1.38 -2.17
C LEU A 124 -4.84 -0.54 -2.97
N ALA A 125 -3.64 -0.29 -2.45
CA ALA A 125 -2.59 0.45 -3.13
C ALA A 125 -1.93 -0.37 -4.26
N PRO A 126 -1.47 0.28 -5.35
CA PRO A 126 -0.71 -0.37 -6.41
C PRO A 126 0.54 -1.05 -5.87
N ARG A 127 0.80 -2.25 -6.38
CA ARG A 127 1.96 -3.05 -6.01
C ARG A 127 3.28 -2.29 -6.14
N GLU A 128 3.48 -1.56 -7.24
CA GLU A 128 4.71 -0.81 -7.48
C GLU A 128 4.96 0.27 -6.42
N VAL A 129 3.89 0.94 -5.96
CA VAL A 129 4.02 1.96 -4.91
C VAL A 129 4.16 1.32 -3.54
N MET A 130 3.51 0.20 -3.29
CA MET A 130 3.69 -0.60 -2.07
C MET A 130 5.14 -1.03 -1.87
N ARG A 131 5.79 -1.48 -2.95
CA ARG A 131 7.20 -1.85 -2.94
C ARG A 131 8.10 -0.68 -2.59
N SER A 132 7.90 0.46 -3.26
CA SER A 132 8.63 1.69 -2.93
C SER A 132 8.34 2.18 -1.51
N TYR A 133 7.13 1.95 -0.99
CA TYR A 133 6.76 2.35 0.36
C TYR A 133 7.50 1.58 1.45
N VAL A 134 7.78 0.29 1.22
CA VAL A 134 8.62 -0.52 2.13
C VAL A 134 10.13 -0.37 1.85
N GLY A 135 10.52 0.54 0.96
CA GLY A 135 11.92 0.86 0.63
C GLY A 135 12.53 0.00 -0.49
N LEU A 136 11.73 -0.80 -1.20
CA LEU A 136 12.21 -1.60 -2.34
C LEU A 136 12.18 -0.80 -3.64
N GLU A 137 13.22 -0.97 -4.45
CA GLU A 137 13.27 -0.39 -5.80
C GLU A 137 12.42 -1.20 -6.79
N ASN A 138 11.96 -0.57 -7.88
CA ASN A 138 11.22 -1.25 -8.94
C ASN A 138 12.15 -1.57 -10.12
N GLY A 139 12.12 -2.82 -10.58
CA GLY A 139 12.99 -3.33 -11.63
C GLY A 139 14.27 -4.01 -11.12
N GLY A 140 15.09 -4.48 -12.05
CA GLY A 140 16.31 -5.26 -11.78
C GLY A 140 16.27 -6.64 -12.44
N ASP A 141 17.33 -7.42 -12.22
CA ASP A 141 17.48 -8.80 -12.68
C ASP A 141 17.93 -9.69 -11.52
N PHE A 142 17.63 -10.99 -11.59
CA PHE A 142 18.11 -11.97 -10.63
C PHE A 142 19.65 -12.00 -10.59
N GLN A 143 20.20 -11.98 -9.38
CA GLN A 143 21.62 -12.14 -9.07
C GLN A 143 21.94 -13.54 -8.55
N ALA A 144 20.95 -14.26 -8.04
CA ALA A 144 21.03 -15.65 -7.60
C ALA A 144 21.49 -16.55 -8.74
N SER A 145 22.37 -17.50 -8.41
CA SER A 145 22.83 -18.49 -9.38
C SER A 145 21.76 -19.57 -9.62
N ALA A 146 21.90 -20.33 -10.70
CA ALA A 146 21.06 -21.51 -10.95
C ALA A 146 21.11 -22.52 -9.79
N LYS A 147 22.24 -22.60 -9.08
CA LYS A 147 22.39 -23.43 -7.88
C LYS A 147 21.57 -22.88 -6.71
N ASP A 148 21.62 -21.57 -6.46
CA ASP A 148 20.83 -20.93 -5.40
C ASP A 148 19.33 -21.15 -5.66
N TYR A 149 18.91 -21.03 -6.92
CA TYR A 149 17.55 -21.37 -7.36
C TYR A 149 17.23 -22.84 -7.07
N GLU A 150 18.02 -23.81 -7.55
CA GLU A 150 17.73 -25.24 -7.36
C GLU A 150 17.61 -25.62 -5.88
N GLU A 151 18.46 -25.06 -5.02
CA GLU A 151 18.46 -25.32 -3.57
C GLU A 151 17.29 -24.65 -2.83
N ASN A 152 16.82 -23.49 -3.29
CA ASN A 152 15.88 -22.65 -2.54
C ASN A 152 14.53 -22.41 -3.23
N ARG A 153 14.32 -22.92 -4.45
CA ARG A 153 13.11 -22.63 -5.23
C ARG A 153 11.83 -23.04 -4.53
N SER A 154 11.84 -24.10 -3.72
CA SER A 154 10.62 -24.60 -3.09
C SER A 154 10.26 -23.83 -1.81
N PRO A 155 8.97 -23.50 -1.60
CA PRO A 155 8.50 -22.96 -0.34
C PRO A 155 8.68 -23.99 0.79
N ARG A 156 9.00 -23.50 1.99
CA ARG A 156 9.26 -24.34 3.16
C ARG A 156 8.91 -23.60 4.44
N PHE A 157 8.50 -24.35 5.46
CA PHE A 157 8.21 -23.82 6.79
C PHE A 157 9.50 -23.62 7.61
N GLY A 158 9.45 -22.67 8.54
CA GLY A 158 10.52 -22.48 9.52
C GLY A 158 10.55 -23.64 10.53
N SER A 159 11.74 -23.88 11.08
CA SER A 159 11.99 -24.90 12.09
C SER A 159 11.94 -24.38 13.53
N ALA A 160 11.89 -23.04 13.70
CA ALA A 160 11.88 -22.34 14.98
C ALA A 160 10.96 -21.11 14.94
N ASN A 161 10.63 -20.55 16.12
CA ASN A 161 9.78 -19.38 16.26
C ASN A 161 10.59 -18.17 16.77
N PRO A 162 11.03 -17.26 15.89
CA PRO A 162 11.10 -17.37 14.42
C PRO A 162 12.34 -18.15 13.94
N ASP A 163 12.36 -18.51 12.65
CA ASP A 163 13.52 -19.08 11.94
C ASP A 163 13.99 -18.14 10.82
N PRO A 164 15.24 -17.64 10.80
CA PRO A 164 15.75 -16.83 9.70
C PRO A 164 15.87 -17.63 8.41
N MET A 165 15.32 -17.12 7.30
CA MET A 165 15.21 -17.84 6.03
C MET A 165 15.97 -17.18 4.86
N ASP A 166 16.76 -16.15 5.15
CA ASP A 166 17.48 -15.34 4.16
C ASP A 166 18.35 -16.23 3.24
N ASN A 167 18.21 -16.04 1.93
CA ASN A 167 19.00 -16.74 0.91
C ASN A 167 18.97 -15.95 -0.41
N PRO A 168 19.98 -16.09 -1.29
CA PRO A 168 20.10 -15.26 -2.48
C PRO A 168 18.87 -15.28 -3.40
N PHE A 169 18.23 -16.43 -3.57
CA PHE A 169 17.06 -16.55 -4.44
C PHE A 169 15.83 -15.84 -3.85
N TRP A 170 15.53 -16.04 -2.57
CA TRP A 170 14.38 -15.36 -1.94
C TRP A 170 14.61 -13.85 -1.81
N ASP A 171 15.86 -13.43 -1.57
CA ASP A 171 16.25 -12.02 -1.56
C ASP A 171 15.91 -11.35 -2.91
N ASP A 172 16.30 -11.98 -4.02
CA ASP A 172 15.97 -11.47 -5.35
C ASP A 172 14.47 -11.47 -5.61
N MET A 173 13.75 -12.52 -5.19
CA MET A 173 12.29 -12.59 -5.34
C MET A 173 11.59 -11.43 -4.61
N ILE A 174 12.06 -11.03 -3.43
CA ILE A 174 11.55 -9.84 -2.72
C ILE A 174 11.94 -8.56 -3.47
N ARG A 175 13.23 -8.42 -3.79
CA ARG A 175 13.79 -7.22 -4.46
C ARG A 175 13.15 -6.95 -5.81
N LEU A 176 12.78 -7.98 -6.57
CA LEU A 176 12.17 -7.87 -7.88
C LEU A 176 10.63 -7.90 -7.83
N GLY A 177 10.05 -8.37 -6.71
CA GLY A 177 8.63 -8.71 -6.66
C GLY A 177 8.34 -9.88 -7.59
N GLY A 178 9.23 -10.87 -7.61
CA GLY A 178 9.16 -12.00 -8.52
C GLY A 178 7.93 -12.85 -8.26
N SER A 179 7.27 -13.25 -9.35
CA SER A 179 6.31 -14.36 -9.38
C SER A 179 7.01 -15.68 -9.65
N ALA A 180 6.36 -16.81 -9.33
CA ALA A 180 6.88 -18.13 -9.69
C ALA A 180 7.17 -18.25 -11.19
N TYR A 181 6.26 -17.72 -12.03
CA TYR A 181 6.45 -17.62 -13.48
C TYR A 181 7.73 -16.87 -13.86
N SER A 182 7.99 -15.70 -13.25
CA SER A 182 9.16 -14.90 -13.57
C SER A 182 10.48 -15.60 -13.22
N ALA A 183 10.50 -16.33 -12.09
CA ALA A 183 11.66 -17.12 -11.68
C ALA A 183 11.89 -18.30 -12.62
N ARG A 184 10.85 -19.10 -12.90
CA ARG A 184 10.95 -20.24 -13.84
C ARG A 184 11.46 -19.83 -15.20
N LYS A 185 10.92 -18.73 -15.73
CA LYS A 185 11.36 -18.16 -17.01
C LYS A 185 12.83 -17.73 -16.98
N HIS A 186 13.29 -17.14 -15.89
CA HIS A 186 14.68 -16.70 -15.76
C HIS A 186 15.65 -17.88 -15.71
N PHE A 187 15.31 -18.93 -14.95
CA PHE A 187 16.18 -20.09 -14.71
C PHE A 187 15.96 -21.26 -15.70
N ASP A 188 15.16 -21.06 -16.75
CA ASP A 188 14.79 -22.09 -17.74
C ASP A 188 14.19 -23.36 -17.10
N ASP A 189 13.45 -23.20 -16.00
CA ASP A 189 12.76 -24.28 -15.30
C ASP A 189 11.46 -24.63 -16.04
N THR A 190 11.62 -25.49 -17.04
CA THR A 190 10.54 -26.01 -17.89
C THR A 190 9.94 -27.33 -17.36
N ASP A 191 10.54 -27.92 -16.32
CA ASP A 191 10.33 -29.32 -15.93
C ASP A 191 9.48 -29.52 -14.67
N ALA A 192 9.15 -28.48 -13.90
CA ALA A 192 8.52 -28.66 -12.60
C ALA A 192 7.05 -28.18 -12.53
N LEU A 193 6.13 -28.94 -13.10
CA LEU A 193 4.69 -28.87 -12.75
C LEU A 193 4.38 -29.54 -11.39
N ASP A 194 5.37 -30.18 -10.76
CA ASP A 194 5.16 -31.05 -9.60
C ASP A 194 5.36 -30.36 -8.24
N SER A 195 5.89 -29.13 -8.21
CA SER A 195 6.05 -28.37 -6.96
C SER A 195 6.10 -26.87 -7.19
N ALA A 196 5.45 -26.12 -6.31
CA ALA A 196 5.44 -24.66 -6.33
C ALA A 196 6.85 -24.06 -6.16
N VAL A 197 7.07 -22.92 -6.82
CA VAL A 197 8.22 -22.04 -6.57
C VAL A 197 7.82 -20.98 -5.54
N TRP A 198 8.67 -20.74 -4.54
CA TRP A 198 8.46 -19.71 -3.53
C TRP A 198 8.37 -18.34 -4.22
N CYS A 199 7.27 -17.65 -3.97
CA CYS A 199 6.91 -16.41 -4.64
C CYS A 199 6.75 -15.29 -3.61
N PHE A 200 6.96 -14.03 -3.99
CA PHE A 200 6.65 -12.86 -3.15
C PHE A 200 5.52 -11.98 -3.71
N ASP A 201 5.10 -12.22 -4.95
CA ASP A 201 3.92 -11.61 -5.57
C ASP A 201 2.64 -12.32 -5.09
N ARG A 202 2.09 -11.87 -3.96
CA ARG A 202 1.04 -12.59 -3.22
C ARG A 202 -0.21 -11.75 -3.01
N PHE A 203 -1.36 -12.37 -3.26
CA PHE A 203 -2.67 -11.85 -2.88
C PHE A 203 -2.93 -12.06 -1.39
N GLY A 204 -3.76 -11.19 -0.81
CA GLY A 204 -4.16 -11.34 0.59
C GLY A 204 -3.03 -11.12 1.62
N THR A 205 -1.86 -10.66 1.19
CA THR A 205 -0.76 -10.24 2.08
C THR A 205 -1.15 -9.02 2.92
N SER A 206 -0.57 -8.88 4.10
CA SER A 206 -0.71 -7.68 4.93
C SER A 206 0.60 -6.94 5.04
N VAL A 207 0.54 -5.61 5.16
CA VAL A 207 1.69 -4.75 5.44
C VAL A 207 1.33 -3.85 6.62
N THR A 208 2.12 -3.91 7.69
CA THR A 208 1.93 -3.14 8.91
C THR A 208 3.14 -2.21 9.12
N PRO A 209 2.96 -0.87 9.06
CA PRO A 209 4.03 0.08 9.38
C PRO A 209 4.32 0.11 10.88
N LEU A 210 5.59 0.33 11.24
CA LEU A 210 6.06 0.49 12.61
C LEU A 210 6.59 1.93 12.85
N PRO A 211 6.57 2.45 14.10
CA PRO A 211 6.91 3.85 14.43
C PRO A 211 8.31 4.33 14.00
N GLU A 212 9.26 3.42 13.79
CA GLU A 212 10.63 3.68 13.37
C GLU A 212 10.88 3.63 11.85
N GLY A 213 9.82 3.55 11.04
CA GLY A 213 9.93 3.45 9.58
C GLY A 213 10.25 2.05 9.07
N ARG A 214 10.16 1.04 9.95
CA ARG A 214 10.15 -0.38 9.57
C ARG A 214 8.76 -0.82 9.14
N PHE A 215 8.68 -1.91 8.39
CA PHE A 215 7.42 -2.51 7.95
C PHE A 215 7.43 -4.01 8.17
N VAL A 216 6.29 -4.57 8.52
CA VAL A 216 6.09 -6.01 8.65
C VAL A 216 5.12 -6.46 7.57
N GLN A 217 5.57 -7.33 6.69
CA GLN A 217 4.74 -7.94 5.66
C GLN A 217 4.49 -9.41 6.00
N ILE A 218 3.24 -9.87 5.96
CA ILE A 218 2.86 -11.20 6.43
C ILE A 218 2.09 -11.95 5.35
N GLY A 219 2.53 -13.18 5.07
CA GLY A 219 1.75 -14.20 4.36
C GLY A 219 1.11 -13.75 3.05
N GLY A 220 0.11 -14.49 2.62
CA GLY A 220 -0.62 -14.31 1.36
C GLY A 220 -0.64 -15.61 0.55
N GLU A 221 -1.41 -15.59 -0.54
CA GLU A 221 -1.48 -16.68 -1.51
C GLU A 221 -0.90 -16.27 -2.86
N HIS A 222 -0.35 -17.23 -3.60
CA HIS A 222 0.05 -17.05 -4.98
C HIS A 222 -0.75 -18.00 -5.86
N GLU A 223 -1.23 -17.49 -7.00
CA GLU A 223 -2.05 -18.18 -8.01
C GLU A 223 -3.40 -18.74 -7.52
N ASP A 224 -4.18 -19.27 -8.46
CA ASP A 224 -5.40 -20.02 -8.18
C ASP A 224 -5.09 -21.48 -7.82
N PHE A 225 -5.99 -22.13 -7.07
CA PHE A 225 -5.80 -23.50 -6.56
C PHE A 225 -5.48 -24.60 -7.60
N TYR A 226 -5.73 -24.34 -8.89
CA TYR A 226 -5.46 -25.28 -9.98
C TYR A 226 -4.08 -25.06 -10.63
N ASP A 227 -3.39 -23.98 -10.27
CA ASP A 227 -2.04 -23.71 -10.74
C ASP A 227 -1.01 -24.55 -9.94
N PRO A 228 -0.01 -25.16 -10.59
CA PRO A 228 1.05 -25.90 -9.91
C PRO A 228 1.89 -25.05 -8.94
N ASP A 229 1.91 -23.73 -9.12
CA ASP A 229 2.58 -22.77 -8.24
C ASP A 229 1.68 -22.26 -7.11
N PHE A 230 0.45 -22.79 -6.99
CA PHE A 230 -0.45 -22.44 -5.89
C PHE A 230 0.18 -22.72 -4.54
N CYS A 231 0.32 -21.68 -3.73
CA CYS A 231 0.84 -21.79 -2.37
C CYS A 231 0.30 -20.69 -1.48
N ILE A 232 -0.08 -21.05 -0.25
CA ILE A 232 -0.41 -20.09 0.81
C ILE A 232 0.75 -20.08 1.81
N TYR A 233 1.28 -18.89 2.07
CA TYR A 233 2.52 -18.69 2.82
C TYR A 233 2.24 -18.31 4.27
N ASN A 234 3.22 -18.57 5.15
CA ASN A 234 3.22 -18.14 6.55
C ASN A 234 4.51 -17.40 6.94
N ASP A 235 5.35 -17.05 5.95
CA ASP A 235 6.54 -16.26 6.23
C ASP A 235 6.18 -14.79 6.53
N VAL A 236 7.07 -14.16 7.29
CA VAL A 236 7.00 -12.75 7.67
C VAL A 236 8.27 -12.08 7.17
N VAL A 237 8.14 -10.96 6.47
CA VAL A 237 9.27 -10.15 6.02
C VAL A 237 9.29 -8.83 6.78
N ILE A 238 10.42 -8.56 7.42
CA ILE A 238 10.66 -7.31 8.15
C ILE A 238 11.48 -6.40 7.25
N HIS A 239 10.88 -5.33 6.74
CA HIS A 239 11.58 -4.32 5.93
C HIS A 239 12.09 -3.18 6.81
N ASP A 240 13.28 -2.67 6.52
CA ASP A 240 13.88 -1.53 7.24
C ASP A 240 13.44 -0.17 6.69
N GLY A 241 12.68 -0.15 5.58
CA GLY A 241 12.23 1.06 4.89
C GLY A 241 13.30 1.73 4.03
N GLN A 242 14.51 1.17 3.95
CA GLN A 242 15.67 1.66 3.20
C GLN A 242 16.22 0.62 2.21
N GLY A 243 15.45 -0.43 1.93
CA GLY A 243 15.77 -1.49 0.97
C GLY A 243 16.45 -2.72 1.58
N GLY A 244 16.71 -2.73 2.88
CA GLY A 244 17.06 -3.91 3.65
C GLY A 244 15.82 -4.62 4.20
N PHE A 245 15.93 -5.94 4.33
CA PHE A 245 14.87 -6.74 4.91
C PHE A 245 15.43 -8.02 5.54
N GLN A 246 14.59 -8.70 6.33
CA GLN A 246 14.85 -10.03 6.87
C GLN A 246 13.64 -10.93 6.64
N ILE A 247 13.88 -12.17 6.21
CA ILE A 247 12.84 -13.18 5.99
C ILE A 247 12.76 -14.12 7.20
N LEU A 248 11.57 -14.26 7.78
CA LEU A 248 11.31 -15.10 8.94
C LEU A 248 10.27 -16.18 8.59
N GLY A 249 10.64 -17.43 8.80
CA GLY A 249 9.77 -18.59 8.70
C GLY A 249 9.28 -19.05 10.08
N TYR A 250 8.15 -19.76 10.09
CA TYR A 250 7.57 -20.32 11.31
C TYR A 250 7.12 -21.77 11.09
N PRO A 251 7.16 -22.62 12.12
CA PRO A 251 6.54 -23.94 12.10
C PRO A 251 5.04 -23.83 11.82
N ARG A 252 4.51 -24.76 11.02
CA ARG A 252 3.11 -24.78 10.59
C ARG A 252 2.12 -24.85 11.76
N ASP A 253 2.50 -25.48 12.85
CA ASP A 253 1.72 -25.62 14.08
C ASP A 253 1.75 -24.38 14.98
N VAL A 254 2.79 -23.54 14.85
CA VAL A 254 2.89 -22.25 15.53
C VAL A 254 2.14 -21.17 14.77
N PHE A 255 2.37 -21.08 13.47
CA PHE A 255 1.72 -20.12 12.59
C PHE A 255 1.34 -20.80 11.27
N PRO A 256 0.07 -21.17 11.06
CA PRO A 256 -0.34 -21.83 9.84
C PRO A 256 -0.33 -20.86 8.62
N PRO A 257 -0.25 -21.39 7.39
CA PRO A 257 -0.49 -20.63 6.16
C PRO A 257 -1.69 -19.70 6.24
N THR A 258 -1.50 -18.45 5.86
CA THR A 258 -2.52 -17.41 6.00
C THR A 258 -2.53 -16.44 4.82
N ASP A 259 -3.73 -16.12 4.38
CA ASP A 259 -4.10 -15.19 3.32
C ASP A 259 -5.36 -14.43 3.75
N PHE A 260 -5.53 -13.22 3.23
CA PHE A 260 -6.62 -12.29 3.52
C PHE A 260 -6.91 -12.03 5.01
N HIS A 261 -5.99 -12.39 5.92
CA HIS A 261 -5.99 -12.01 7.34
C HIS A 261 -5.86 -10.49 7.48
N THR A 262 -6.21 -9.87 8.59
CA THR A 262 -5.80 -8.50 8.94
C THR A 262 -4.59 -8.53 9.88
N ALA A 263 -3.73 -7.52 9.84
CA ALA A 263 -2.61 -7.38 10.75
C ALA A 263 -2.54 -5.94 11.26
N THR A 264 -2.62 -5.75 12.58
CA THR A 264 -2.71 -4.41 13.19
C THR A 264 -1.75 -4.31 14.37
N LEU A 265 -0.89 -3.30 14.34
CA LEU A 265 -0.02 -2.96 15.45
C LEU A 265 -0.85 -2.43 16.62
N VAL A 266 -0.68 -3.04 17.79
CA VAL A 266 -1.22 -2.60 19.08
C VAL A 266 -0.08 -2.63 20.08
N GLU A 267 0.36 -1.45 20.51
CA GLU A 267 1.50 -1.28 21.42
C GLU A 267 2.77 -1.95 20.89
N ASP A 268 3.15 -3.10 21.46
CA ASP A 268 4.40 -3.82 21.22
C ASP A 268 4.23 -5.08 20.33
N ALA A 269 3.02 -5.30 19.79
CA ALA A 269 2.71 -6.48 19.02
C ALA A 269 1.77 -6.22 17.85
N ILE A 270 1.89 -7.03 16.81
CA ILE A 270 0.96 -7.06 15.69
C ILE A 270 -0.04 -8.17 15.94
N PHE A 271 -1.32 -7.82 16.04
CA PHE A 271 -2.40 -8.79 16.10
C PHE A 271 -2.84 -9.16 14.69
N ILE A 272 -2.68 -10.43 14.37
CA ILE A 272 -3.07 -11.05 13.11
C ILE A 272 -4.43 -11.69 13.33
N VAL A 273 -5.47 -11.18 12.68
CA VAL A 273 -6.85 -11.67 12.85
C VAL A 273 -7.35 -12.24 11.54
N GLY A 274 -7.88 -13.45 11.58
CA GLY A 274 -8.23 -14.19 10.39
C GLY A 274 -7.05 -15.02 9.88
N CYS A 275 -7.39 -16.11 9.21
CA CYS A 275 -6.45 -17.07 8.65
C CYS A 275 -7.29 -17.98 7.75
N LEU A 276 -7.61 -17.52 6.54
CA LEU A 276 -8.42 -18.34 5.63
C LEU A 276 -7.64 -19.61 5.29
N GLY A 277 -6.37 -19.47 4.95
CA GLY A 277 -5.45 -20.57 4.72
C GLY A 277 -6.02 -21.63 3.78
N TYR A 278 -5.48 -22.83 3.91
CA TYR A 278 -6.04 -23.97 3.20
C TYR A 278 -7.40 -24.37 3.78
N THR A 279 -8.30 -24.83 2.91
CA THR A 279 -9.70 -25.12 3.28
C THR A 279 -9.81 -26.14 4.43
N ASP A 280 -8.90 -27.10 4.50
CA ASP A 280 -8.82 -28.13 5.55
C ASP A 280 -8.39 -27.57 6.92
N GLN A 281 -7.82 -26.37 6.97
CA GLN A 281 -7.39 -25.70 8.21
C GLN A 281 -8.48 -24.79 8.80
N ARG A 282 -9.56 -24.54 8.06
CA ARG A 282 -10.62 -23.60 8.46
C ARG A 282 -11.48 -24.19 9.57
N MET A 283 -11.68 -23.41 10.63
CA MET A 283 -12.51 -23.79 11.78
C MET A 283 -13.82 -23.01 11.77
N ALA A 284 -14.93 -23.66 11.39
CA ALA A 284 -16.24 -23.02 11.35
C ALA A 284 -16.64 -22.45 12.73
N GLY A 285 -17.07 -21.19 12.75
CA GLY A 285 -17.50 -20.50 13.97
C GLY A 285 -16.35 -19.99 14.85
N SER A 286 -15.10 -20.07 14.39
CA SER A 286 -13.93 -19.55 15.09
C SER A 286 -13.10 -18.67 14.15
N THR A 287 -12.57 -17.57 14.67
CA THR A 287 -11.60 -16.72 13.96
C THR A 287 -10.27 -16.80 14.70
N PRO A 288 -9.22 -17.38 14.07
CA PRO A 288 -7.90 -17.38 14.66
C PRO A 288 -7.40 -15.96 14.89
N VAL A 289 -6.71 -15.78 16.02
CA VAL A 289 -5.99 -14.56 16.36
C VAL A 289 -4.58 -14.99 16.74
N PHE A 290 -3.58 -14.31 16.19
CA PHE A 290 -2.19 -14.52 16.56
C PHE A 290 -1.57 -13.19 16.97
N ARG A 291 -0.65 -13.23 17.93
CA ARG A 291 0.16 -12.11 18.37
C ARG A 291 1.58 -12.29 17.87
N LEU A 292 2.05 -11.37 17.03
CA LEU A 292 3.45 -11.26 16.61
C LEU A 292 4.15 -10.18 17.44
N ALA A 293 5.04 -10.56 18.34
CA ALA A 293 5.78 -9.61 19.18
C ALA A 293 6.85 -8.84 18.37
N VAL A 294 6.88 -7.51 18.46
CA VAL A 294 7.77 -6.66 17.62
C VAL A 294 9.22 -6.65 18.11
N ASP A 295 9.46 -7.03 19.36
CA ASP A 295 10.79 -7.07 19.98
C ASP A 295 11.60 -8.34 19.64
N SER A 296 10.89 -9.44 19.40
CA SER A 296 11.44 -10.79 19.29
C SER A 296 10.96 -11.54 18.04
N TRP A 297 9.96 -11.00 17.35
CA TRP A 297 9.29 -11.60 16.19
C TRP A 297 8.72 -12.99 16.47
N LYS A 298 8.37 -13.28 17.72
CA LYS A 298 7.70 -14.52 18.07
C LYS A 298 6.21 -14.44 17.77
N ILE A 299 5.65 -15.50 17.21
CA ILE A 299 4.22 -15.69 17.05
C ILE A 299 3.65 -16.52 18.19
N GLU A 300 2.56 -16.04 18.78
CA GLU A 300 1.81 -16.67 19.87
C GLU A 300 0.31 -16.74 19.46
N PRO A 301 -0.41 -17.84 19.76
CA PRO A 301 -1.85 -17.93 19.53
C PRO A 301 -2.69 -17.18 20.59
#